data_AF-A0A972EL29-F1
#
_entry.id   AF-A0A972EL29-F1
#
_cell.length_a   1.000
_cell.length_b   1.000
_cell.length_c   1.000
_cell.angle_alpha   90.00
_cell.angle_beta   90.00
_cell.angle_gamma   90.00
#
_symmetry.space_group_name_H-M   'P 1'
#
loop_
_entity.id
_entity.type
_entity.pdbx_description
1 polymer ?
#
loop_
_entity_poly.entity_id
_entity_poly.type
_entity_poly.pdbx_seq_one_letter_code
_entity_poly.pdbx_strand_id
1 'polypeptide(L)'
;PVIIEGNATEYKWGNRYTIYTGLPGVIGWNYHQRQQRPGLSDQVWQRIEDVSTFYNDASPDVALAILQKYAIRYIVVGQMEHGMYDAQGIAKFAQLDGFFWDEVFRVGNTAIYQVNSEAVEDFLN
;
A
#
# COMPACT_ATOMS: atom_id res chain seq x y z
N PRO A 1 0.20 -9.53 9.84
CA PRO A 1 0.93 -8.55 8.99
C PRO A 1 -0.06 -7.92 8.00
N VAL A 2 0.06 -6.62 7.71
CA VAL A 2 -0.82 -5.90 6.77
C VAL A 2 -0.14 -5.77 5.39
N ILE A 3 -0.92 -5.94 4.33
CA ILE A 3 -0.48 -5.69 2.94
C ILE A 3 -1.05 -4.37 2.45
N ILE A 4 -0.25 -3.59 1.72
CA ILE A 4 -0.75 -2.53 0.85
C ILE A 4 -0.61 -2.95 -0.61
N GLU A 5 -1.70 -2.80 -1.35
CA GLU A 5 -1.82 -3.06 -2.78
C GLU A 5 -2.68 -1.97 -3.43
N GLY A 6 -2.55 -1.78 -4.73
CA GLY A 6 -3.31 -0.78 -5.48
C GLY A 6 -4.82 -0.98 -5.32
N ASN A 7 -5.52 0.11 -5.04
CA ASN A 7 -6.97 0.11 -4.91
C ASN A 7 -7.63 0.50 -6.24
N ALA A 8 -8.55 -0.33 -6.72
CA ALA A 8 -9.46 0.02 -7.80
C ALA A 8 -10.90 0.11 -7.31
N THR A 9 -11.69 0.92 -8.02
CA THR A 9 -13.14 1.00 -7.85
C THR A 9 -13.78 -0.38 -7.99
N GLU A 10 -14.97 -0.53 -7.43
CA GLU A 10 -15.71 -1.79 -7.35
C GLU A 10 -15.84 -2.49 -8.70
N TYR A 11 -15.87 -3.83 -8.65
CA TYR A 11 -15.99 -4.71 -9.82
C TYR A 11 -14.83 -4.63 -10.82
N LYS A 12 -13.73 -3.97 -10.45
CA LYS A 12 -12.43 -4.09 -11.11
C LYS A 12 -11.54 -5.09 -10.37
N TRP A 13 -10.36 -5.34 -10.93
CA TRP A 13 -9.39 -6.30 -10.41
C TRP A 13 -8.60 -5.74 -9.21
N GLY A 14 -9.27 -5.22 -8.18
CA GLY A 14 -8.65 -4.80 -6.91
C GLY A 14 -8.67 -5.90 -5.83
N ASN A 15 -8.05 -5.65 -4.68
CA ASN A 15 -7.96 -6.62 -3.55
C ASN A 15 -7.41 -8.00 -3.98
N ARG A 16 -6.44 -8.01 -4.88
CA ARG A 16 -5.94 -9.20 -5.57
C ARG A 16 -5.09 -10.05 -4.66
N TYR A 17 -4.28 -9.45 -3.81
CA TYR A 17 -3.34 -10.20 -2.96
C TYR A 17 -3.98 -10.58 -1.62
N THR A 18 -4.74 -9.66 -1.04
CA THR A 18 -5.42 -9.87 0.25
C THR A 18 -6.43 -11.02 0.20
N ILE A 19 -7.17 -11.19 -0.90
CA ILE A 19 -8.13 -12.30 -1.07
C ILE A 19 -7.43 -13.68 -1.09
N TYR A 20 -6.26 -13.81 -1.74
CA TYR A 20 -5.59 -15.11 -1.88
C TYR A 20 -4.62 -15.44 -0.73
N THR A 21 -4.16 -14.43 0.02
CA THR A 21 -3.22 -14.63 1.13
C THR A 21 -3.91 -14.73 2.49
N GLY A 22 -5.13 -14.21 2.62
CA GLY A 22 -5.82 -14.06 3.90
C GLY A 22 -5.21 -12.97 4.81
N LEU A 23 -4.20 -12.24 4.32
CA LEU A 23 -3.62 -11.12 5.06
C LEU A 23 -4.52 -9.88 4.95
N PRO A 24 -4.71 -9.11 6.04
CA PRO A 24 -5.50 -7.88 6.00
C PRO A 24 -4.87 -6.84 5.07
N GLY A 25 -5.72 -6.17 4.29
CA GLY A 25 -5.34 -5.00 3.49
C GLY A 25 -5.57 -3.68 4.23
N VAL A 26 -4.92 -2.60 3.77
CA VAL A 26 -5.19 -1.23 4.25
C VAL A 26 -6.65 -0.83 4.02
N ILE A 27 -7.20 -1.21 2.86
CA ILE A 27 -8.59 -1.01 2.51
C ILE A 27 -9.12 -2.19 1.70
N GLY A 28 -10.32 -2.67 2.06
CA GLY A 28 -11.07 -3.67 1.30
C GLY A 28 -11.85 -3.06 0.12
N TRP A 29 -12.96 -3.68 -0.26
CA TRP A 29 -13.90 -3.09 -1.22
C TRP A 29 -14.59 -1.87 -0.61
N ASN A 30 -14.25 -0.67 -1.07
CA ASN A 30 -14.71 0.62 -0.52
C ASN A 30 -16.22 0.64 -0.25
N TYR A 31 -17.05 0.43 -1.28
CA TYR A 31 -18.51 0.50 -1.14
C TYR A 31 -19.04 -0.49 -0.10
N HIS A 32 -18.54 -1.74 -0.08
CA HIS A 32 -18.94 -2.71 0.92
C HIS A 32 -18.47 -2.36 2.34
N GLN A 33 -17.28 -1.75 2.47
CA GLN A 33 -16.82 -1.24 3.76
C GLN A 33 -17.74 -0.14 4.29
N ARG A 34 -18.15 0.82 3.43
CA ARG A 34 -19.09 1.89 3.79
C ARG A 34 -20.48 1.37 4.10
N GLN A 35 -21.00 0.43 3.32
CA GLN A 35 -22.31 -0.17 3.54
C GLN A 35 -22.39 -0.90 4.89
N GLN A 36 -21.34 -1.62 5.27
CA GLN A 36 -21.26 -2.33 6.55
C GLN A 36 -20.96 -1.40 7.74
N ARG A 37 -20.43 -0.20 7.49
CA ARG A 37 -19.99 0.76 8.51
C ARG A 37 -20.49 2.17 8.16
N PRO A 38 -21.81 2.41 8.12
CA PRO A 38 -22.36 3.68 7.63
C PRO A 38 -21.81 4.90 8.37
N GLY A 39 -21.62 4.81 9.69
CA GLY A 39 -21.07 5.88 10.53
C GLY A 39 -19.54 6.07 10.45
N LEU A 40 -18.82 5.25 9.69
CA LEU A 40 -17.37 5.34 9.51
C LEU A 40 -16.99 5.60 8.04
N SER A 41 -17.94 6.03 7.21
CA SER A 41 -17.72 6.21 5.77
C SER A 41 -16.55 7.13 5.44
N ASP A 42 -16.35 8.21 6.20
CA ASP A 42 -15.24 9.15 6.01
C ASP A 42 -13.88 8.48 6.29
N GLN A 43 -13.82 7.61 7.31
CA GLN A 43 -12.60 6.84 7.60
C GLN A 43 -12.29 5.82 6.51
N VAL A 44 -13.32 5.29 5.85
CA VAL A 44 -13.14 4.40 4.69
C VAL A 44 -12.55 5.19 3.51
N TRP A 45 -13.06 6.40 3.25
CA TRP A 45 -12.51 7.28 2.22
C TRP A 45 -11.07 7.69 2.51
N GLN A 46 -10.76 8.05 3.76
CA GLN A 46 -9.40 8.40 4.16
C GLN A 46 -8.40 7.27 3.86
N ARG A 47 -8.78 6.00 4.07
CA ARG A 47 -7.91 4.86 3.74
C ARG A 47 -7.63 4.74 2.25
N ILE A 48 -8.58 5.09 1.39
CA ILE A 48 -8.41 5.08 -0.06
C ILE A 48 -7.48 6.21 -0.49
N GLU A 49 -7.68 7.40 0.09
CA GLU A 49 -6.78 8.54 -0.11
C GLU A 49 -5.37 8.20 0.34
N ASP A 50 -5.20 7.57 1.50
CA ASP A 50 -3.88 7.16 1.99
C ASP A 50 -3.22 6.14 1.04
N VAL A 51 -3.97 5.15 0.51
CA VAL A 51 -3.42 4.23 -0.51
C VAL A 51 -3.00 5.00 -1.77
N SER A 52 -3.83 5.95 -2.23
CA SER A 52 -3.51 6.78 -3.39
C SER A 52 -2.25 7.62 -3.16
N THR A 53 -2.17 8.31 -2.02
CA THR A 53 -1.02 9.13 -1.61
C THR A 53 0.23 8.26 -1.49
N PHE A 54 0.12 7.08 -0.87
CA PHE A 54 1.23 6.16 -0.70
C PHE A 54 1.90 5.77 -2.02
N TYR A 55 1.12 5.58 -3.10
CA TYR A 55 1.68 5.22 -4.39
C TYR A 55 2.04 6.43 -5.27
N ASN A 56 1.36 7.57 -5.14
CA ASN A 56 1.61 8.76 -5.98
C ASN A 56 2.69 9.70 -5.45
N ASP A 57 2.81 9.86 -4.13
CA ASP A 57 3.79 10.80 -3.55
C ASP A 57 5.21 10.19 -3.59
N ALA A 58 6.20 10.96 -4.03
CA ALA A 58 7.59 10.51 -4.10
C ALA A 58 8.36 10.68 -2.77
N SER A 59 7.81 11.41 -1.80
CA SER A 59 8.44 11.65 -0.49
C SER A 59 8.55 10.34 0.32
N PRO A 60 9.75 10.00 0.82
CA PRO A 60 9.92 8.92 1.78
C PRO A 60 9.10 9.15 3.04
N ASP A 61 9.11 10.37 3.60
CA ASP A 61 8.41 10.71 4.84
C ASP A 61 6.91 10.38 4.80
N VAL A 62 6.27 10.71 3.67
CA VAL A 62 4.85 10.41 3.43
C VAL A 62 4.59 8.90 3.42
N ALA A 63 5.45 8.14 2.73
CA ALA A 63 5.33 6.69 2.68
C ALA A 63 5.52 6.07 4.07
N LEU A 64 6.55 6.47 4.80
CA LEU A 64 6.91 5.94 6.12
C LEU A 64 5.81 6.19 7.16
N ALA A 65 5.22 7.39 7.16
CA ALA A 65 4.10 7.72 8.02
C ALA A 65 2.88 6.80 7.78
N ILE A 66 2.58 6.46 6.52
CA ILE A 66 1.49 5.55 6.15
C ILE A 66 1.84 4.10 6.53
N LEU A 67 3.09 3.67 6.34
CA LEU A 67 3.57 2.35 6.78
C LEU A 67 3.34 2.15 8.28
N GLN A 68 3.72 3.13 9.09
CA GLN A 68 3.53 3.11 10.54
C GLN A 68 2.04 3.14 10.91
N LYS A 69 1.26 4.07 10.33
CA LYS A 69 -0.18 4.24 10.61
C LYS A 69 -0.98 2.95 10.48
N TYR A 70 -0.65 2.12 9.49
CA TYR A 70 -1.38 0.88 9.20
C TYR A 70 -0.62 -0.40 9.56
N ALA A 71 0.55 -0.30 10.21
CA ALA A 71 1.43 -1.42 10.50
C ALA A 71 1.67 -2.32 9.26
N ILE A 72 1.91 -1.69 8.11
CA ILE A 72 2.13 -2.36 6.83
C ILE A 72 3.43 -3.14 6.91
N ARG A 73 3.38 -4.42 6.51
CA ARG A 73 4.56 -5.29 6.45
C ARG A 73 4.95 -5.67 5.04
N TYR A 74 4.01 -5.66 4.10
CA TYR A 74 4.29 -5.98 2.69
C TYR A 74 3.71 -4.93 1.77
N ILE A 75 4.53 -4.51 0.80
CA ILE A 75 4.18 -3.55 -0.24
C ILE A 75 4.19 -4.28 -1.57
N VAL A 76 3.08 -4.22 -2.29
CA VAL A 76 3.00 -4.73 -3.66
C VAL A 76 3.27 -3.58 -4.63
N VAL A 77 4.17 -3.80 -5.58
CA VAL A 77 4.38 -2.90 -6.74
C VAL A 77 4.37 -3.76 -8.00
N GLY A 78 3.25 -3.79 -8.71
CA GLY A 78 3.07 -4.60 -9.92
C GLY A 78 2.47 -3.83 -11.08
N GLN A 79 2.05 -4.57 -12.11
CA GLN A 79 1.51 -3.99 -13.36
C GLN A 79 0.39 -2.98 -13.12
N MET A 80 -0.48 -3.23 -12.14
CA MET A 80 -1.58 -2.35 -11.80
C MET A 80 -1.09 -1.08 -11.12
N GLU A 81 -0.18 -1.20 -10.16
CA GLU A 81 0.40 -0.06 -9.47
C GLU A 81 1.17 0.85 -10.44
N HIS A 82 1.97 0.25 -11.33
CA HIS A 82 2.65 0.97 -12.43
C HIS A 82 1.67 1.63 -13.42
N GLY A 83 0.49 1.05 -13.65
CA GLY A 83 -0.49 1.57 -14.60
C GLY A 83 -1.45 2.61 -14.01
N MET A 84 -1.59 2.66 -12.68
CA MET A 84 -2.60 3.48 -12.00
C MET A 84 -2.02 4.72 -11.32
N TYR A 85 -0.75 4.70 -10.94
CA TYR A 85 -0.14 5.74 -10.11
C TYR A 85 1.02 6.43 -10.83
N ASP A 86 1.42 7.60 -10.31
CA ASP A 86 2.48 8.41 -10.89
C ASP A 86 3.84 7.68 -10.93
N ALA A 87 4.55 7.77 -12.05
CA ALA A 87 5.82 7.09 -12.23
C ALA A 87 6.90 7.54 -11.23
N GLN A 88 6.90 8.81 -10.81
CA GLN A 88 7.81 9.32 -9.77
C GLN A 88 7.48 8.71 -8.41
N GLY A 89 6.19 8.62 -8.08
CA GLY A 89 5.72 7.96 -6.86
C GLY A 89 6.06 6.48 -6.84
N ILE A 90 5.97 5.78 -7.97
CA ILE A 90 6.35 4.36 -8.08
C ILE A 90 7.87 4.16 -8.01
N ALA A 91 8.66 5.06 -8.60
CA ALA A 91 10.12 4.92 -8.64
C ALA A 91 10.76 4.87 -7.24
N LYS A 92 10.15 5.50 -6.22
CA LYS A 92 10.69 5.51 -4.86
C LYS A 92 10.87 4.10 -4.27
N PHE A 93 10.02 3.15 -4.64
CA PHE A 93 10.08 1.79 -4.09
C PHE A 93 11.37 1.07 -4.44
N ALA A 94 11.85 1.23 -5.68
CA ALA A 94 13.15 0.68 -6.08
C ALA A 94 14.33 1.52 -5.55
N GLN A 95 14.15 2.84 -5.39
CA GLN A 95 15.22 3.73 -4.92
C GLN A 95 15.55 3.56 -3.43
N LEU A 96 14.55 3.20 -2.62
CA LEU A 96 14.66 3.04 -1.17
C LEU A 96 14.73 1.57 -0.73
N ASP A 97 14.86 0.65 -1.70
CA ASP A 97 15.12 -0.77 -1.44
C ASP A 97 16.45 -0.95 -0.67
N GLY A 98 16.44 -1.75 0.38
CA GLY A 98 17.53 -1.94 1.33
C GLY A 98 17.64 -0.87 2.42
N PHE A 99 16.83 0.19 2.39
CA PHE A 99 16.81 1.24 3.42
C PHE A 99 15.63 1.07 4.38
N PHE A 100 14.41 1.14 3.86
CA PHE A 100 13.18 1.08 4.66
C PHE A 100 12.36 -0.19 4.40
N TRP A 101 12.69 -0.91 3.34
CA TRP A 101 12.11 -2.17 2.96
C TRP A 101 13.08 -2.94 2.07
N ASP A 102 12.90 -4.24 2.00
CA ASP A 102 13.71 -5.13 1.17
C ASP A 102 12.81 -5.84 0.15
N GLU A 103 13.24 -5.90 -1.11
CA GLU A 103 12.61 -6.77 -2.09
C GLU A 103 12.75 -8.23 -1.67
N VAL A 104 11.61 -8.90 -1.42
CA VAL A 104 11.58 -10.31 -0.99
C VAL A 104 11.05 -11.25 -2.07
N PHE A 105 10.48 -10.71 -3.15
CA PHE A 105 9.97 -11.47 -4.27
C PHE A 105 9.86 -10.61 -5.52
N ARG A 106 10.17 -11.20 -6.69
CA ARG A 106 9.95 -10.59 -7.98
C ARG A 106 9.57 -11.61 -9.04
N VAL A 107 8.57 -11.24 -9.85
CA VAL A 107 8.22 -11.95 -11.08
C VAL A 107 7.83 -10.94 -12.16
N GLY A 108 8.61 -10.90 -13.24
CA GLY A 108 8.46 -9.87 -14.28
C GLY A 108 8.50 -8.46 -13.68
N ASN A 109 7.46 -7.66 -13.95
CA ASN A 109 7.31 -6.30 -13.41
C ASN A 109 6.50 -6.23 -12.11
N THR A 110 6.42 -7.33 -11.35
CA THR A 110 5.77 -7.34 -10.03
C THR A 110 6.82 -7.65 -8.97
N ALA A 111 7.01 -6.71 -8.05
CA ALA A 111 7.86 -6.83 -6.88
C ALA A 111 7.00 -6.80 -5.60
N ILE A 112 7.44 -7.55 -4.59
CA ILE A 112 6.91 -7.47 -3.24
C ILE A 112 8.07 -7.05 -2.33
N TYR A 113 7.89 -5.95 -1.63
CA TYR A 113 8.84 -5.48 -0.63
C TYR A 113 8.33 -5.82 0.77
N GLN A 114 9.22 -6.25 1.65
CA GLN A 114 8.94 -6.41 3.08
C GLN A 114 9.49 -5.21 3.84
N VAL A 115 8.64 -4.57 4.64
CA VAL A 115 9.01 -3.39 5.42
C VAL A 115 9.98 -3.74 6.54
N ASN A 116 11.06 -2.97 6.65
CA ASN A 116 11.98 -3.00 7.79
C ASN A 116 11.44 -2.07 8.89
N SER A 117 10.61 -2.63 9.78
CA SER A 117 9.91 -1.86 10.81
C SER A 117 10.85 -1.10 11.76
N GLU A 118 12.04 -1.63 12.05
CA GLU A 118 13.03 -0.96 12.90
C GLU A 118 13.58 0.30 12.21
N ALA A 119 13.99 0.19 10.94
CA ALA A 119 14.46 1.34 10.17
C ALA A 119 13.39 2.42 9.98
N VAL A 120 12.12 2.03 9.84
CA VAL A 120 11.00 2.97 9.76
C VAL A 120 10.79 3.69 11.11
N GLU A 121 10.82 2.97 12.23
CA GLU A 121 10.66 3.55 13.56
C GLU A 121 11.81 4.48 13.93
N ASP A 122 13.05 4.10 13.63
CA ASP A 122 14.24 4.93 13.88
C ASP A 122 14.24 6.24 13.09
N PHE A 123 13.66 6.25 11.88
CA PHE A 123 13.59 7.45 11.05
C PHE A 123 12.53 8.45 11.51
N LEU A 124 11.42 7.97 12.09
CA LEU A 124 10.29 8.81 12.50
C LEU A 124 10.44 9.42 13.91
N ASN A 125 11.45 8.98 14.68
CA ASN A 125 11.75 9.44 16.04
C ASN A 125 12.92 10.44 16.06
#